data_AF-A0A6L7AAC1-F1
#
_entry.id   AF-A0A6L7AAC1-F1
#
_cell.length_a   1.000
_cell.length_b   1.000
_cell.length_c   1.000
_cell.angle_alpha   90.00
_cell.angle_beta   90.00
_cell.angle_gamma   90.00
#
_symmetry.space_group_name_H-M   'P 1'
#
loop_
_entity.id
_entity.type
_entity.pdbx_description
1 polymer ?
#
loop_
_entity_poly.entity_id
_entity_poly.type
_entity_poly.pdbx_seq_one_letter_code
_entity_poly.pdbx_strand_id
1 'polypeptide(L)'
;MNKTKLISTVGKIALGALAPELLAQGTKLVNAQLEKRKGYIKVPDVTALDVDEATEIMTQYHFKHTVVPVAAAVKYANAVPNQVVKTQPKGNTVVDPQTFVKLYTIDAETVQKSKMMAADLEKAKQKRQQAVKAKIQNTITATTKIPAQITRKLKRNKR
;
A
#
# COMPACT_ATOMS: atom_id res chain seq x y z
N MET A 1 10.53 -30.95 -10.20
CA MET A 1 9.42 -30.92 -9.22
C MET A 1 9.87 -31.63 -7.97
N ASN A 2 10.04 -30.93 -6.85
CA ASN A 2 10.05 -31.56 -5.53
C ASN A 2 9.64 -30.51 -4.50
N LYS A 3 8.38 -30.58 -4.10
CA LYS A 3 7.83 -29.90 -2.93
C LYS A 3 7.81 -30.94 -1.80
N THR A 4 7.91 -30.45 -0.57
CA THR A 4 7.53 -31.07 0.72
C THR A 4 8.69 -31.38 1.66
N LYS A 5 8.50 -30.93 2.91
CA LYS A 5 9.15 -31.30 4.19
C LYS A 5 10.15 -30.31 4.79
N LEU A 6 9.67 -29.11 5.12
CA LEU A 6 10.28 -28.22 6.13
C LEU A 6 9.17 -27.60 7.02
N ILE A 7 8.35 -28.44 7.66
CA ILE A 7 7.34 -28.02 8.67
C ILE A 7 7.65 -28.67 10.03
N SER A 8 8.90 -29.08 10.29
CA SER A 8 9.21 -29.94 11.44
C SER A 8 9.73 -29.26 12.71
N THR A 9 9.90 -27.92 12.77
CA THR A 9 10.79 -27.36 13.81
C THR A 9 10.23 -26.20 14.65
N VAL A 10 8.93 -25.85 14.60
CA VAL A 10 8.40 -24.86 15.56
C VAL A 10 7.00 -25.24 16.03
N GLY A 11 6.86 -25.54 17.32
CA GLY A 11 5.64 -25.20 18.02
C GLY A 11 4.69 -26.32 18.44
N LYS A 12 5.16 -27.55 18.66
CA LYS A 12 4.51 -28.41 19.68
C LYS A 12 4.83 -27.81 21.05
N ILE A 13 4.13 -26.73 21.36
CA ILE A 13 4.02 -26.17 22.70
C ILE A 13 3.58 -27.35 23.58
N ALA A 14 4.38 -27.65 24.60
CA ALA A 14 3.97 -28.49 25.70
C ALA A 14 2.74 -27.84 26.35
N LEU A 15 1.56 -28.19 25.86
CA LEU A 15 0.24 -27.73 26.33
C LEU A 15 -0.09 -28.22 27.77
N GLY A 16 0.81 -28.96 28.41
CA GLY A 16 0.56 -29.63 29.69
C GLY A 16 1.19 -28.99 30.93
N ALA A 17 1.96 -27.90 30.82
CA ALA A 17 2.69 -27.34 31.97
C ALA A 17 2.68 -25.81 32.02
N LEU A 18 1.55 -25.17 31.70
CA LEU A 18 1.35 -23.77 32.04
C LEU A 18 0.93 -23.72 33.52
N ALA A 19 1.79 -23.15 34.37
CA ALA A 19 1.48 -22.92 35.78
C ALA A 19 0.11 -22.21 35.91
N PRO A 20 -0.74 -22.58 36.88
CA PRO A 20 -2.07 -21.99 37.05
C PRO A 20 -2.02 -20.45 37.22
N GLU A 21 -0.91 -19.91 37.73
CA GLU A 21 -0.66 -18.47 37.84
C GLU A 21 -0.53 -17.78 36.47
N LEU A 22 0.07 -18.44 35.47
CA LEU A 22 0.20 -17.91 34.10
C LEU A 22 -1.15 -17.93 33.38
N LEU A 23 -1.95 -18.98 33.58
CA LEU A 23 -3.33 -19.05 33.10
C LEU A 23 -4.22 -18.00 33.79
N ALA A 24 -4.05 -17.79 35.10
CA ALA A 24 -4.78 -16.78 35.86
C ALA A 24 -4.41 -15.35 35.42
N GLN A 25 -3.15 -15.07 35.12
CA GLN A 25 -2.74 -13.78 34.56
C GLN A 25 -3.21 -13.60 33.12
N GLY A 26 -3.13 -14.64 32.28
CA GLY A 26 -3.63 -14.61 30.91
C GLY A 26 -5.14 -14.37 30.84
N THR A 27 -5.92 -15.06 31.67
CA THR A 27 -7.38 -14.88 31.76
C THR A 27 -7.76 -13.51 32.30
N LYS A 28 -7.04 -12.98 33.30
CA LYS A 28 -7.24 -11.59 33.77
C LYS A 28 -6.98 -10.55 32.69
N LEU A 29 -5.93 -10.73 31.88
CA LEU A 29 -5.62 -9.83 30.76
C LEU A 29 -6.68 -9.89 29.65
N VAL A 30 -7.13 -11.10 29.29
CA VAL A 30 -8.19 -11.30 28.30
C VAL A 30 -9.52 -10.70 28.79
N ASN A 31 -9.88 -10.96 30.05
CA ASN A 31 -11.10 -10.39 30.64
C ASN A 31 -11.01 -8.87 30.75
N ALA A 32 -9.87 -8.30 31.16
CA ALA A 32 -9.71 -6.85 31.20
C ALA A 32 -9.81 -6.19 29.82
N GLN A 33 -9.35 -6.85 28.75
CA GLN A 33 -9.56 -6.38 27.38
C GLN A 33 -10.99 -6.58 26.90
N LEU A 34 -11.65 -7.67 27.31
CA LEU A 34 -13.04 -7.96 26.96
C LEU A 34 -13.97 -6.92 27.60
N GLU A 35 -13.84 -6.67 28.91
CA GLU A 35 -14.58 -5.64 29.63
C GLU A 35 -14.40 -4.25 29.01
N LYS A 36 -13.16 -3.89 28.64
CA LYS A 36 -12.88 -2.61 27.95
C LYS A 36 -13.58 -2.48 26.60
N ARG A 37 -13.84 -3.59 25.90
CA ARG A 37 -14.41 -3.58 24.54
C ARG A 37 -15.92 -3.83 24.49
N LYS A 38 -16.58 -4.12 25.61
CA LYS A 38 -18.03 -4.40 25.65
C LYS A 38 -18.90 -3.23 25.13
N GLY A 39 -18.39 -2.00 25.17
CA GLY A 39 -19.08 -0.82 24.66
C GLY A 39 -18.55 -0.28 23.32
N TYR A 40 -17.62 -0.97 22.67
CA TYR A 40 -17.03 -0.45 21.44
C TYR A 40 -18.00 -0.62 20.26
N ILE A 41 -18.06 0.42 19.42
CA ILE A 41 -18.91 0.44 18.23
C ILE A 41 -18.05 0.36 16.96
N LYS A 42 -18.65 -0.16 15.91
CA LYS A 42 -17.98 -0.33 14.63
C LYS A 42 -18.09 0.97 13.81
N VAL A 43 -16.97 1.49 13.33
CA VAL A 43 -16.95 2.63 12.42
C VAL A 43 -17.56 2.21 11.08
N PRO A 44 -18.61 2.90 10.57
CA PRO A 44 -19.18 2.59 9.27
C PRO A 44 -18.16 2.82 8.16
N ASP A 45 -18.23 2.00 7.11
CA ASP A 45 -17.41 2.19 5.92
C ASP A 45 -18.12 3.16 4.98
N VAL A 46 -17.58 4.37 4.90
CA VAL A 46 -18.09 5.45 4.05
C VAL A 46 -17.12 5.77 2.90
N THR A 47 -16.18 4.87 2.61
CA THR A 47 -15.26 5.08 1.49
C THR A 47 -16.02 5.00 0.15
N ALA A 48 -15.60 5.83 -0.81
CA ALA A 48 -16.25 6.02 -2.11
C ALA A 48 -17.68 6.63 -2.08
N LEU A 49 -18.19 7.02 -0.91
CA LEU A 49 -19.41 7.82 -0.80
C LEU A 49 -19.11 9.30 -0.99
N ASP A 50 -20.16 10.05 -1.36
CA ASP A 50 -20.11 11.51 -1.35
C ASP A 50 -19.85 12.03 0.07
N VAL A 51 -19.21 13.20 0.17
CA VAL A 51 -18.89 13.81 1.47
C VAL A 51 -20.14 14.05 2.31
N ASP A 52 -21.23 14.46 1.69
CA ASP A 52 -22.48 14.78 2.39
C ASP A 52 -23.14 13.51 2.94
N GLU A 53 -23.24 12.47 2.10
CA GLU A 53 -23.76 11.15 2.49
C GLU A 53 -22.91 10.51 3.60
N ALA A 54 -21.59 10.59 3.48
CA ALA A 54 -20.67 10.07 4.48
C ALA A 54 -20.80 10.79 5.84
N THR A 55 -21.00 12.11 5.80
CA THR A 55 -21.21 12.97 6.98
C THR A 55 -22.52 12.62 7.68
N GLU A 56 -23.58 12.39 6.90
CA GLU A 56 -24.88 11.97 7.43
C GLU A 56 -24.78 10.61 8.13
N ILE A 57 -24.19 9.60 7.47
CA ILE A 57 -24.00 8.26 8.04
C ILE A 57 -23.18 8.32 9.33
N MET A 58 -22.07 9.08 9.36
CA MET A 58 -21.25 9.21 10.56
C MET A 58 -22.02 9.85 11.73
N THR A 59 -22.89 10.82 11.43
CA THR A 59 -23.77 11.46 12.41
C THR A 59 -24.83 10.50 12.93
N GLN A 60 -25.45 9.70 12.07
CA GLN A 60 -26.43 8.67 12.44
C GLN A 60 -25.83 7.61 13.37
N TYR A 61 -24.55 7.29 13.20
CA TYR A 61 -23.80 6.38 14.09
C TYR A 61 -23.19 7.08 15.32
N HIS A 62 -23.55 8.34 15.57
CA HIS A 62 -23.10 9.16 16.69
C HIS A 62 -21.58 9.39 16.77
N PHE A 63 -20.86 9.28 15.65
CA PHE A 63 -19.43 9.58 15.60
C PHE A 63 -19.17 11.08 15.46
N LYS A 64 -18.31 11.62 16.32
CA LYS A 64 -17.70 12.93 16.10
C LYS A 64 -16.72 12.82 14.94
N HIS A 65 -16.89 13.65 13.91
CA HIS A 65 -16.07 13.55 12.72
C HIS A 65 -15.73 14.90 12.10
N THR A 66 -14.78 14.90 11.17
CA THR A 66 -14.41 16.06 10.37
C THR A 66 -13.96 15.64 8.98
N VAL A 67 -14.13 16.55 8.03
CA VAL A 67 -13.70 16.40 6.65
C VAL A 67 -12.31 17.02 6.48
N VAL A 68 -11.38 16.26 5.89
CA VAL A 68 -10.00 16.68 5.68
C VAL A 68 -9.59 16.45 4.22
N PRO A 69 -9.26 17.49 3.46
CA PRO A 69 -8.80 17.33 2.08
C PRO A 69 -7.43 16.63 2.05
N VAL A 70 -7.24 15.71 1.11
CA VAL A 70 -5.95 15.05 0.90
C VAL A 70 -5.03 15.86 0.00
N ALA A 71 -3.72 15.71 0.21
CA ALA A 71 -2.73 16.18 -0.75
C ALA A 71 -2.76 15.33 -2.04
N ALA A 72 -2.41 15.96 -3.16
CA ALA A 72 -2.32 15.27 -4.45
C ALA A 72 -1.28 14.16 -4.43
N ALA A 73 -1.63 13.01 -5.00
CA ALA A 73 -0.75 11.85 -5.07
C ALA A 73 -1.14 10.97 -6.26
N VAL A 74 -0.16 10.32 -6.88
CA VAL A 74 -0.35 9.47 -8.08
C VAL A 74 -1.49 8.46 -7.91
N LYS A 75 -1.66 7.89 -6.71
CA LYS A 75 -2.73 6.93 -6.39
C LYS A 75 -4.16 7.48 -6.56
N TYR A 76 -4.33 8.80 -6.57
CA TYR A 76 -5.63 9.46 -6.70
C TYR A 76 -5.91 9.96 -8.13
N ALA A 77 -5.05 9.63 -9.11
CA ALA A 77 -5.27 10.05 -10.50
C ALA A 77 -6.62 9.59 -11.08
N ASN A 78 -7.15 8.47 -10.59
CA ASN A 78 -8.44 7.90 -11.03
C ASN A 78 -9.54 8.06 -9.96
N ALA A 79 -9.33 8.86 -8.93
CA ALA A 79 -10.35 9.11 -7.92
C ALA A 79 -11.47 10.00 -8.45
N VAL A 80 -12.67 9.85 -7.90
CA VAL A 80 -13.82 10.71 -8.17
C VAL A 80 -13.76 11.89 -7.19
N PRO A 81 -13.90 13.14 -7.66
CA PRO A 81 -13.99 14.31 -6.78
C PRO A 81 -15.19 14.23 -5.83
N ASN A 82 -15.12 14.97 -4.71
CA ASN A 82 -16.16 15.04 -3.68
C ASN A 82 -16.50 13.69 -3.05
N GLN A 83 -15.53 12.76 -3.01
CA GLN A 83 -15.71 11.48 -2.33
C GLN A 83 -14.72 11.27 -1.20
N VAL A 84 -15.13 10.47 -0.22
CA VAL A 84 -14.25 10.01 0.85
C VAL A 84 -13.32 8.93 0.31
N VAL A 85 -12.02 9.23 0.27
CA VAL A 85 -10.98 8.30 -0.19
C VAL A 85 -10.42 7.42 0.93
N LYS A 86 -10.58 7.83 2.19
CA LYS A 86 -10.08 7.11 3.37
C LYS A 86 -10.74 7.62 4.63
N THR A 87 -10.86 6.77 5.64
CA THR A 87 -11.20 7.17 7.01
C THR A 87 -10.06 6.86 7.99
N GLN A 88 -10.00 7.61 9.09
CA GLN A 88 -9.14 7.32 10.22
C GLN A 88 -9.90 7.56 11.54
N PRO A 89 -10.16 6.53 12.36
CA PRO A 89 -9.85 5.10 12.18
C PRO A 89 -10.41 4.49 10.89
N LYS A 90 -9.83 3.38 10.44
CA LYS A 90 -10.26 2.71 9.19
C LYS A 90 -11.72 2.24 9.34
N GLY A 91 -12.51 2.36 8.27
CA GLY A 91 -13.83 1.75 8.18
C GLY A 91 -13.81 0.29 8.62
N ASN A 92 -14.90 -0.14 9.26
CA ASN A 92 -15.06 -1.45 9.88
C ASN A 92 -14.18 -1.72 11.12
N THR A 93 -13.42 -0.74 11.61
CA THR A 93 -12.68 -0.88 12.89
C THR A 93 -13.63 -0.72 14.07
N VAL A 94 -13.44 -1.52 15.11
CA VAL A 94 -14.19 -1.44 16.37
C VAL A 94 -13.45 -0.51 17.32
N VAL A 95 -14.08 0.60 17.71
CA VAL A 95 -13.47 1.69 18.48
C VAL A 95 -14.38 2.15 19.61
N ASP A 96 -13.81 2.90 20.55
CA ASP A 96 -14.60 3.55 21.59
C ASP A 96 -15.61 4.55 20.96
N PRO A 97 -16.87 4.63 21.43
CA PRO A 97 -17.87 5.54 20.88
C PRO A 97 -17.47 7.03 20.87
N GLN A 98 -16.57 7.45 21.77
CA GLN A 98 -16.07 8.83 21.82
C GLN A 98 -14.91 9.08 20.84
N THR A 99 -14.50 8.06 20.08
CA THR A 99 -13.40 8.18 19.11
C THR A 99 -13.76 9.17 18.01
N PHE A 100 -12.85 10.08 17.73
CA PHE A 100 -12.99 11.05 16.65
C PHE A 100 -12.57 10.45 15.31
N VAL A 101 -13.41 10.61 14.28
CA VAL A 101 -13.19 10.05 12.93
C VAL A 101 -12.83 11.15 11.94
N LYS A 102 -11.71 11.00 11.24
CA LYS A 102 -11.33 11.87 10.11
C LYS A 102 -11.78 11.24 8.80
N LEU A 103 -12.57 11.97 8.03
CA LEU A 103 -12.98 11.64 6.67
C LEU A 103 -12.03 12.35 5.71
N TYR A 104 -11.21 11.59 4.99
CA TYR A 104 -10.31 12.16 4.01
C TYR A 104 -11.02 12.27 2.67
N THR A 105 -11.13 13.48 2.15
CA THR A 105 -11.84 13.78 0.90
C THR A 105 -10.90 14.26 -0.17
N ILE A 106 -11.36 14.25 -1.41
CA ILE A 106 -10.58 14.70 -2.55
C ILE A 106 -11.33 15.66 -3.44
N ASP A 107 -10.72 16.80 -3.71
CA ASP A 107 -11.26 17.84 -4.58
C ASP A 107 -10.87 17.63 -6.04
N ALA A 108 -11.61 18.26 -6.94
CA ALA A 108 -11.35 18.19 -8.38
C ALA A 108 -9.93 18.68 -8.74
N GLU A 109 -9.45 19.75 -8.11
CA GLU A 109 -8.10 20.28 -8.31
C GLU A 109 -7.03 19.25 -7.89
N THR A 110 -7.25 18.57 -6.76
CA THR A 110 -6.35 17.53 -6.24
C THR A 110 -6.31 16.32 -7.15
N VAL A 111 -7.44 15.90 -7.73
CA VAL A 111 -7.49 14.85 -8.75
C VAL A 111 -6.69 15.27 -9.99
N GLN A 112 -6.85 16.50 -10.46
CA GLN A 112 -6.13 17.00 -11.64
C GLN A 112 -4.61 17.02 -11.41
N LYS A 113 -4.14 17.54 -10.28
CA LYS A 113 -2.73 17.49 -9.88
C LYS A 113 -2.22 16.05 -9.82
N SER A 114 -3.03 15.13 -9.28
CA SER A 114 -2.70 13.71 -9.19
C SER A 114 -2.55 13.06 -10.58
N LYS A 115 -3.40 13.42 -11.56
CA LYS A 115 -3.29 12.97 -12.96
C LYS A 115 -2.01 13.47 -13.62
N MET A 116 -1.63 14.73 -13.38
CA MET A 116 -0.36 15.28 -13.90
C MET A 116 0.85 14.51 -13.34
N MET A 117 0.87 14.27 -12.02
CA MET A 117 1.94 13.49 -11.39
C MET A 117 2.03 12.07 -11.97
N ALA A 118 0.90 11.43 -12.25
CA ALA A 118 0.87 10.11 -12.88
C ALA A 118 1.44 10.14 -14.31
N ALA A 119 1.07 11.14 -15.11
CA ALA A 119 1.58 11.30 -16.46
C ALA A 119 3.10 11.55 -16.47
N ASP A 120 3.62 12.34 -15.53
CA ASP A 120 5.06 12.60 -15.41
C ASP A 120 5.85 11.36 -14.98
N LEU A 121 5.28 10.56 -14.09
CA LEU A 121 5.86 9.27 -13.71
C LEU A 121 5.96 8.33 -14.93
N GLU A 122 4.91 8.25 -15.76
CA GLU A 122 4.91 7.43 -16.96
C GLU A 122 5.91 7.92 -18.01
N LYS A 123 5.99 9.24 -18.24
CA LYS A 123 7.03 9.84 -19.10
C LYS A 123 8.43 9.51 -18.58
N ALA A 124 8.66 9.58 -17.28
CA ALA A 124 9.95 9.25 -16.67
C ALA A 124 10.31 7.76 -16.85
N LYS A 125 9.34 6.85 -16.70
CA LYS A 125 9.53 5.42 -16.97
C LYS A 125 9.85 5.16 -18.44
N GLN A 126 9.12 5.77 -19.36
CA GLN A 126 9.37 5.62 -20.79
C GLN A 126 10.76 6.11 -21.18
N LYS A 127 11.17 7.29 -20.70
CA LYS A 127 12.54 7.82 -20.90
C LYS A 127 13.61 6.86 -20.37
N ARG A 128 13.39 6.28 -19.18
CA ARG A 128 14.31 5.28 -18.61
C ARG A 128 14.39 4.03 -19.49
N GLN A 129 13.25 3.51 -19.97
CA GLN A 129 13.23 2.35 -20.86
C GLN A 129 13.94 2.62 -22.19
N GLN A 130 13.72 3.80 -22.79
CA GLN A 130 14.42 4.21 -24.01
C GLN A 130 15.93 4.33 -23.79
N ALA A 131 16.35 4.96 -22.69
CA ALA A 131 17.78 5.08 -22.35
C ALA A 131 18.43 3.71 -22.13
N VAL A 132 17.74 2.77 -21.50
CA VAL A 132 18.21 1.39 -21.33
C VAL A 132 18.34 0.68 -22.69
N LYS A 133 17.32 0.78 -23.56
CA LYS A 133 17.37 0.21 -24.92
C LYS A 133 18.51 0.80 -25.74
N ALA A 134 18.71 2.11 -25.70
CA ALA A 134 19.81 2.78 -26.40
C ALA A 134 21.19 2.30 -25.90
N LYS A 135 21.36 2.14 -24.58
CA LYS A 135 22.60 1.59 -24.02
C LYS A 135 22.87 0.16 -24.52
N ILE A 136 21.86 -0.70 -24.53
CA ILE A 136 21.97 -2.08 -25.03
C ILE A 136 22.33 -2.09 -26.52
N GLN A 137 21.70 -1.23 -27.33
CA GLN A 137 21.99 -1.20 -28.77
C GLN A 137 23.39 -0.67 -29.06
N ASN A 138 23.86 0.32 -28.28
CA ASN A 138 25.23 0.82 -28.39
C ASN A 138 26.27 -0.25 -28.02
N THR A 139 26.04 -1.06 -26.98
CA THR A 139 26.96 -2.14 -26.60
C THR A 139 26.99 -3.26 -27.64
N ILE A 140 25.84 -3.65 -28.21
CA ILE A 140 25.76 -4.61 -29.33
C ILE A 140 26.50 -4.08 -30.57
N THR A 141 26.30 -2.80 -30.90
CA THR A 141 26.96 -2.18 -32.06
C THR A 141 28.47 -2.06 -31.84
N ALA A 142 28.93 -1.78 -30.62
CA ALA A 142 30.35 -1.75 -30.29
C ALA A 142 30.99 -3.15 -30.39
N THR A 143 30.34 -4.18 -29.86
CA THR A 143 30.87 -5.56 -29.89
C THR A 143 30.89 -6.17 -31.30
N THR A 144 29.90 -5.88 -32.15
CA THR A 144 29.89 -6.34 -33.55
C THR A 144 31.01 -5.73 -34.42
N LYS A 145 31.54 -4.56 -34.05
CA LYS A 145 32.66 -3.91 -34.76
C LYS A 145 34.04 -4.48 -34.41
N ILE A 146 34.18 -5.16 -33.28
CA ILE A 146 35.43 -5.77 -32.80
C ILE A 146 35.94 -6.85 -33.78
N PRO A 147 35.16 -7.87 -34.17
CA PRO A 147 35.64 -8.90 -35.09
C PRO A 147 36.07 -8.29 -36.44
N ALA A 148 35.31 -7.32 -36.98
CA ALA A 148 35.65 -6.64 -38.23
C ALA A 148 36.97 -5.86 -38.17
N GLN A 149 37.28 -5.20 -37.04
CA GLN A 149 38.57 -4.54 -36.84
C GLN A 149 39.73 -5.53 -36.71
N ILE A 150 39.52 -6.64 -36.02
CA ILE A 150 40.51 -7.71 -35.88
C ILE A 150 40.83 -8.31 -37.25
N THR A 151 39.81 -8.66 -38.06
CA THR A 151 40.04 -9.23 -39.40
C THR A 151 40.80 -8.26 -40.31
N ARG A 152 40.50 -6.96 -40.21
CA ARG A 152 41.16 -5.91 -41.01
C ARG A 152 42.64 -5.73 -40.61
N LYS A 153 42.97 -5.77 -39.30
CA LYS A 153 44.37 -5.76 -38.82
C LYS A 153 45.13 -7.01 -39.26
N LEU A 154 44.51 -8.18 -39.18
CA LEU A 154 45.12 -9.46 -39.53
C LEU A 154 45.43 -9.57 -41.04
N LYS A 155 44.56 -9.04 -41.91
CA LYS A 155 44.83 -8.93 -43.36
C LYS A 155 45.93 -7.92 -43.70
N ARG A 156 46.06 -6.83 -42.94
CA ARG A 156 47.05 -5.78 -43.19
C ARG A 156 48.48 -6.20 -42.80
N ASN A 157 48.63 -7.06 -41.79
CA ASN A 157 49.94 -7.63 -41.40
C ASN A 157 50.42 -8.81 -42.28
N LYS A 158 49.61 -9.28 -43.23
CA LYS A 158 49.96 -10.37 -44.18
C LYS A 158 50.39 -9.85 -45.57
N ARG A 159 50.50 -8.54 -45.74
CA ARG A 159 51.12 -7.88 -46.91
C ARG A 159 52.41 -7.22 -46.45
#